data_AF-W6N7F7-F1
#
_entry.id   AF-W6N7F7-F1
#
_cell.length_a   1.000
_cell.length_b   1.000
_cell.length_c   1.000
_cell.angle_alpha   90.00
_cell.angle_beta   90.00
_cell.angle_gamma   90.00
#
_symmetry.space_group_name_H-M   'P 1'
#
loop_
_entity.id
_entity.type
_entity.pdbx_description
1 polymer ?
#
loop_
_entity_poly.entity_id
_entity_poly.type
_entity_poly.pdbx_seq_one_letter_code
_entity_poly.pdbx_strand_id
1 'polypeptide(L)'
;MALFAISDLHLDSSGNKPMGVFGNNWFEHDKKIYNNWINKIKSDDTVLIAGDISWSMDMKNGFWDLEWIHKLPGRKILIKGNHDYWWTSITKLNNLYDDMDFIQNNFFAYGEYAICGTRGWIYPESENFTQHDEKIYNREILRLRNSLNCASNEGYKKFIVMVHYPPISEKSMKSSFIDVLKEYSVEKVIYGHLHGEALAKAVTGSIEGIEYILTSADYIDFDPVIIL
;
A
#
# COMPACT_ATOMS: atom_id res chain seq x y z
N MET A 1 -19.54 7.42 3.23
CA MET A 1 -18.09 7.17 3.22
C MET A 1 -17.76 5.79 3.76
N ALA A 2 -17.44 4.89 2.84
CA ALA A 2 -16.77 3.62 3.08
C ALA A 2 -15.25 3.77 2.87
N LEU A 3 -14.49 2.83 3.43
CA LEU A 3 -13.05 2.72 3.22
C LEU A 3 -12.78 1.50 2.34
N PHE A 4 -12.13 1.70 1.20
CA PHE A 4 -11.70 0.63 0.30
C PHE A 4 -10.18 0.48 0.33
N ALA A 5 -9.69 -0.64 -0.17
CA ALA A 5 -8.26 -0.85 -0.40
C ALA A 5 -7.96 -1.63 -1.68
N ILE A 6 -6.80 -1.34 -2.26
CA ILE A 6 -6.18 -2.05 -3.38
C ILE A 6 -4.66 -1.80 -3.32
N SER A 7 -3.85 -2.66 -3.94
CA SER A 7 -2.42 -2.42 -4.15
C SER A 7 -1.98 -2.99 -5.49
N ASP A 8 -0.75 -2.71 -5.88
CA ASP A 8 -0.13 -3.32 -7.05
C ASP A 8 -0.91 -3.02 -8.34
N LEU A 9 -1.26 -1.74 -8.52
CA LEU A 9 -1.96 -1.27 -9.72
C LEU A 9 -1.07 -1.42 -10.96
N HIS A 10 0.26 -1.30 -10.78
CA HIS A 10 1.25 -1.48 -11.85
C HIS A 10 0.92 -0.70 -13.13
N LEU A 11 0.42 0.53 -12.98
CA LEU A 11 0.05 1.37 -14.12
C LEU A 11 1.27 1.69 -14.98
N ASP A 12 1.03 1.75 -16.28
CA ASP A 12 2.02 2.20 -17.25
C ASP A 12 1.34 2.95 -18.39
N SER A 13 1.12 4.25 -18.18
CA SER A 13 0.59 5.15 -19.20
C SER A 13 1.48 5.24 -20.45
N SER A 14 2.74 4.80 -20.39
CA SER A 14 3.64 4.78 -21.54
C SER A 14 3.45 3.55 -22.44
N GLY A 15 2.82 2.49 -21.93
CA GLY A 15 2.59 1.21 -22.63
C GLY A 15 3.86 0.39 -22.91
N ASN A 16 5.01 0.76 -22.34
CA ASN A 16 6.30 0.11 -22.58
C ASN A 16 6.53 -1.14 -21.70
N LYS A 17 5.79 -1.29 -20.61
CA LYS A 17 5.83 -2.38 -19.63
C LYS A 17 4.42 -2.93 -19.39
N PRO A 18 3.77 -3.50 -20.42
CA PRO A 18 2.43 -4.04 -20.27
C PRO A 18 2.43 -5.24 -19.33
N MET A 19 1.60 -5.22 -18.28
CA MET A 19 1.52 -6.33 -17.33
C MET A 19 0.97 -7.64 -17.91
N GLY A 20 0.30 -7.59 -19.07
CA GLY A 20 -0.22 -8.78 -19.76
C GLY A 20 0.84 -9.85 -20.10
N VAL A 21 2.13 -9.47 -20.11
CA VAL A 21 3.25 -10.43 -20.29
C VAL A 21 3.43 -11.36 -19.08
N PHE A 22 2.91 -10.99 -17.91
CA PHE A 22 2.99 -11.79 -16.68
C PHE A 22 1.80 -12.72 -16.48
N GLY A 23 0.81 -12.68 -17.36
CA GLY A 23 -0.34 -13.58 -17.33
C GLY A 23 -1.59 -12.96 -17.95
N ASN A 24 -2.49 -13.82 -18.44
CA ASN A 24 -3.74 -13.38 -19.07
C ASN A 24 -4.67 -12.61 -18.12
N ASN A 25 -4.56 -12.84 -16.80
CA ASN A 25 -5.28 -12.07 -15.79
C ASN A 25 -4.89 -10.58 -15.81
N TRP A 26 -3.65 -10.24 -16.16
CA TRP A 26 -3.17 -8.86 -16.24
C TRP A 26 -3.49 -8.13 -17.55
N PHE A 27 -4.03 -8.85 -18.54
CA PHE A 27 -4.45 -8.23 -19.80
C PHE A 27 -5.51 -7.16 -19.53
N GLU A 28 -5.22 -5.93 -19.95
CA GLU A 28 -6.06 -4.74 -19.73
C GLU A 28 -6.48 -4.53 -18.25
N HIS A 29 -5.58 -4.85 -17.32
CA HIS A 29 -5.82 -4.70 -15.88
C HIS A 29 -6.21 -3.27 -15.47
N ASP A 30 -5.64 -2.26 -16.11
CA ASP A 30 -5.99 -0.84 -15.93
C ASP A 30 -7.49 -0.60 -16.20
N LYS A 31 -8.03 -1.20 -17.26
CA LYS A 31 -9.46 -1.12 -17.58
C LYS A 31 -10.31 -1.88 -16.57
N LYS A 32 -9.85 -3.03 -16.08
CA LYS A 32 -10.55 -3.80 -15.03
C LYS A 32 -10.65 -2.98 -13.74
N ILE A 33 -9.52 -2.42 -13.30
CA ILE A 33 -9.45 -1.53 -12.13
C ILE A 33 -10.40 -0.35 -12.33
N TYR A 34 -10.31 0.34 -13.47
CA TYR A 34 -11.19 1.48 -13.77
C TYR A 34 -12.67 1.11 -13.64
N ASN A 35 -13.10 0.07 -14.35
CA ASN A 35 -14.51 -0.33 -14.39
C ASN A 35 -15.01 -0.75 -13.00
N ASN A 36 -14.25 -1.55 -12.26
CA ASN A 36 -14.60 -1.98 -10.91
C ASN A 36 -14.68 -0.78 -9.95
N TRP A 37 -13.73 0.14 -10.05
CA TRP A 37 -13.66 1.35 -9.23
C TRP A 37 -14.86 2.26 -9.46
N ILE A 38 -15.15 2.66 -10.70
CA ILE A 38 -16.24 3.62 -10.99
C ILE A 38 -17.64 3.06 -10.70
N ASN A 39 -17.79 1.73 -10.70
CA ASN A 39 -19.06 1.07 -10.40
C ASN A 39 -19.33 0.95 -8.89
N LYS A 40 -18.29 1.02 -8.05
CA LYS A 40 -18.38 0.73 -6.61
C LYS A 40 -18.14 1.96 -5.72
N ILE A 41 -17.18 2.79 -6.10
CA ILE A 41 -16.61 3.82 -5.22
C ILE A 41 -17.24 5.18 -5.54
N LYS A 42 -17.73 5.86 -4.51
CA LYS A 42 -18.34 7.19 -4.61
C LYS A 42 -17.31 8.29 -4.31
N SER A 43 -17.66 9.52 -4.67
CA SER A 43 -16.79 10.68 -4.43
C SER A 43 -16.52 10.95 -2.95
N ASP A 44 -17.44 10.55 -2.06
CA ASP A 44 -17.28 10.70 -0.61
C ASP A 44 -16.61 9.49 0.05
N ASP A 45 -16.18 8.48 -0.71
CA ASP A 45 -15.45 7.33 -0.17
C ASP A 45 -13.94 7.59 -0.10
N THR A 46 -13.20 6.76 0.62
CA THR A 46 -11.73 6.80 0.68
C THR A 46 -11.14 5.46 0.23
N VAL A 47 -10.02 5.50 -0.48
CA VAL A 47 -9.33 4.32 -1.02
C VAL A 47 -7.88 4.30 -0.58
N LEU A 48 -7.47 3.20 0.04
CA LEU A 48 -6.10 2.92 0.44
C LEU A 48 -5.36 2.25 -0.72
N ILE A 49 -4.21 2.79 -1.13
CA ILE A 49 -3.36 2.23 -2.19
C ILE A 49 -2.03 1.76 -1.60
N ALA A 50 -1.90 0.45 -1.34
CA ALA A 50 -0.78 -0.11 -0.56
C ALA A 50 0.47 -0.44 -1.40
N GLY A 51 0.88 0.51 -2.25
CA GLY A 51 2.13 0.47 -3.02
C GLY A 51 2.04 -0.17 -4.39
N ASP A 52 3.14 -0.06 -5.14
CA ASP A 52 3.31 -0.53 -6.52
C ASP A 52 2.22 0.03 -7.44
N ILE A 53 2.17 1.36 -7.44
CA ILE A 53 1.16 2.14 -8.12
C ILE A 53 1.46 2.23 -9.62
N SER A 54 2.74 2.46 -9.96
CA SER A 54 3.17 2.70 -11.34
C SER A 54 4.55 2.11 -11.62
N TRP A 55 4.70 1.58 -12.83
CA TRP A 55 5.96 1.08 -13.39
C TRP A 55 6.93 2.18 -13.86
N SER A 56 6.49 3.44 -13.82
CA SER A 56 7.27 4.59 -14.23
C SER A 56 8.54 4.72 -13.40
N MET A 57 9.67 4.88 -14.09
CA MET A 57 10.98 5.01 -13.45
C MET A 57 11.26 6.43 -12.92
N ASP A 58 10.45 7.41 -13.34
CA ASP A 58 10.62 8.83 -13.04
C ASP A 58 9.27 9.54 -12.89
N MET A 59 9.30 10.70 -12.23
CA MET A 59 8.11 11.50 -11.96
C MET A 59 7.44 12.06 -13.22
N LYS A 60 8.20 12.28 -14.31
CA LYS A 60 7.63 12.86 -15.54
C LYS A 60 6.65 11.89 -16.19
N ASN A 61 7.00 10.62 -16.23
CA ASN A 61 6.11 9.56 -16.74
C ASN A 61 5.07 9.16 -15.70
N GLY A 62 5.47 9.00 -14.43
CA GLY A 62 4.57 8.62 -13.34
C GLY A 62 3.46 9.64 -13.05
N PHE A 63 3.66 10.90 -13.46
CA PHE A 63 2.62 11.93 -13.39
C PHE A 63 1.34 11.52 -14.11
N TRP A 64 1.42 10.89 -15.29
CA TRP A 64 0.24 10.49 -16.05
C TRP A 64 -0.55 9.38 -15.35
N ASP A 65 0.15 8.45 -14.68
CA ASP A 65 -0.48 7.40 -13.88
C ASP A 65 -1.18 8.01 -12.65
N LEU A 66 -0.56 8.99 -11.99
CA LEU A 66 -1.20 9.73 -10.89
C LEU A 66 -2.39 10.57 -11.36
N GLU A 67 -2.30 11.22 -12.52
CA GLU A 67 -3.43 11.96 -13.11
C GLU A 67 -4.60 11.02 -13.42
N TRP A 68 -4.31 9.80 -13.90
CA TRP A 68 -5.32 8.77 -14.11
C TRP A 68 -6.00 8.37 -12.81
N ILE A 69 -5.24 8.16 -11.72
CA ILE A 69 -5.79 7.85 -10.40
C ILE A 69 -6.61 9.01 -9.84
N HIS A 70 -6.12 10.24 -9.97
CA HIS A 70 -6.82 11.45 -9.52
C HIS A 70 -8.23 11.56 -10.13
N LYS A 71 -8.39 11.19 -11.41
CA LYS A 71 -9.69 11.20 -12.12
C LYS A 71 -10.70 10.16 -11.61
N LEU A 72 -10.26 9.17 -10.83
CA LEU A 72 -11.17 8.19 -10.21
C LEU A 72 -11.92 8.80 -9.02
N PRO A 73 -13.13 8.34 -8.68
CA PRO A 73 -13.86 8.85 -7.51
C PRO A 73 -13.20 8.46 -6.18
N GLY A 74 -13.49 9.24 -5.15
CA GLY A 74 -13.03 9.04 -3.77
C GLY A 74 -11.71 9.74 -3.47
N ARG A 75 -11.38 9.90 -2.19
CA ARG A 75 -10.06 10.35 -1.72
C ARG A 75 -9.09 9.17 -1.70
N LYS A 76 -7.81 9.36 -2.01
CA LYS A 76 -6.80 8.29 -2.07
C LYS A 76 -5.73 8.53 -1.03
N ILE A 77 -5.40 7.49 -0.26
CA ILE A 77 -4.26 7.51 0.67
C ILE A 77 -3.29 6.43 0.23
N LEU A 78 -2.05 6.81 -0.06
CA LEU A 78 -1.08 5.96 -0.74
C LEU A 78 0.18 5.74 0.11
N ILE A 79 0.79 4.56 0.00
CA ILE A 79 2.18 4.31 0.41
C ILE A 79 3.04 3.92 -0.79
N LYS A 80 4.35 4.05 -0.65
CA LYS A 80 5.33 3.68 -1.67
C LYS A 80 5.51 2.16 -1.70
N GLY A 81 5.50 1.55 -2.89
CA GLY A 81 5.95 0.18 -3.12
C GLY A 81 7.42 0.09 -3.58
N ASN A 82 7.86 -1.08 -4.03
CA ASN A 82 9.22 -1.25 -4.54
C ASN A 82 9.39 -0.85 -6.01
N HIS A 83 8.31 -0.80 -6.79
CA HIS A 83 8.33 -0.37 -8.19
C HIS A 83 8.08 1.14 -8.37
N ASP A 84 7.68 1.85 -7.32
CA ASP A 84 7.40 3.29 -7.37
C ASP A 84 8.67 4.17 -7.37
N TYR A 85 9.55 4.00 -8.35
CA TYR A 85 10.80 4.78 -8.47
C TYR A 85 10.55 6.28 -8.66
N TRP A 86 9.41 6.64 -9.24
CA TRP A 86 8.93 8.01 -9.43
C TRP A 86 8.63 8.75 -8.11
N TRP A 87 8.45 8.03 -7.00
CA TRP A 87 8.12 8.61 -5.70
C TRP A 87 9.33 9.33 -5.10
N THR A 88 9.34 10.66 -5.29
CA THR A 88 10.44 11.57 -4.92
C THR A 88 10.17 12.29 -3.59
N SER A 89 9.92 13.60 -3.62
CA SER A 89 9.72 14.44 -2.44
C SER A 89 8.29 14.32 -1.95
N ILE A 90 8.11 13.92 -0.69
CA ILE A 90 6.77 13.78 -0.09
C ILE A 90 5.99 15.09 -0.09
N THR A 91 6.65 16.24 0.15
CA THR A 91 6.01 17.55 0.10
C THR A 91 5.52 17.89 -1.31
N LYS A 92 6.28 17.52 -2.35
CA LYS A 92 5.81 17.74 -3.73
C LYS A 92 4.59 16.86 -4.01
N LEU A 93 4.63 15.58 -3.63
CA LEU A 93 3.54 14.63 -3.85
C LEU A 93 2.24 15.08 -3.17
N ASN A 94 2.31 15.45 -1.88
CA ASN A 94 1.16 15.94 -1.11
C ASN A 94 0.66 17.33 -1.54
N ASN A 95 1.34 18.01 -2.47
CA ASN A 95 0.89 19.26 -3.07
C ASN A 95 0.41 19.07 -4.53
N LEU A 96 0.35 17.82 -5.05
CA LEU A 96 -0.08 17.56 -6.43
C LEU A 96 -1.59 17.69 -6.60
N TYR A 97 -2.35 17.05 -5.71
CA TYR A 97 -3.81 16.98 -5.77
C TYR A 97 -4.41 17.00 -4.36
N ASP A 98 -5.54 17.67 -4.19
CA ASP A 98 -6.21 17.80 -2.89
C ASP A 98 -6.87 16.50 -2.40
N ASP A 99 -7.07 15.53 -3.29
CA ASP A 99 -7.71 14.24 -3.01
C ASP A 99 -6.70 13.09 -2.91
N MET A 100 -5.39 13.35 -2.99
CA MET A 100 -4.35 12.33 -2.93
C MET A 100 -3.34 12.62 -1.82
N ASP A 101 -3.28 11.71 -0.86
CA ASP A 101 -2.48 11.82 0.34
C ASP A 101 -1.42 10.72 0.38
N PHE A 102 -0.16 11.11 0.38
CA PHE A 102 1.00 10.22 0.33
C PHE A 102 1.64 10.11 1.71
N ILE A 103 1.73 8.87 2.20
CA ILE A 103 2.30 8.57 3.52
C ILE A 103 3.82 8.39 3.44
N GLN A 104 4.56 9.19 4.21
CA GLN A 104 5.97 8.99 4.54
C GLN A 104 6.34 9.82 5.79
N ASN A 105 6.50 9.17 6.94
CA ASN A 105 6.70 9.83 8.26
C ASN A 105 5.56 10.80 8.66
N ASN A 106 4.35 10.55 8.19
CA ASN A 106 3.13 11.28 8.53
C ASN A 106 1.97 10.25 8.58
N PHE A 107 0.75 10.73 8.76
CA PHE A 107 -0.46 9.91 8.75
C PHE A 107 -1.61 10.73 8.17
N PHE A 108 -2.72 10.08 7.89
CA PHE A 108 -3.95 10.76 7.46
C PHE A 108 -5.17 10.19 8.19
N ALA A 109 -6.12 11.06 8.51
CA ALA A 109 -7.32 10.67 9.24
C ALA A 109 -8.37 10.00 8.34
N TYR A 110 -9.11 9.05 8.90
CA TYR A 110 -10.35 8.50 8.37
C TYR A 110 -11.32 8.25 9.54
N GLY A 111 -12.25 9.18 9.77
CA GLY A 111 -13.13 9.12 10.93
C GLY A 111 -12.33 9.09 12.24
N GLU A 112 -12.52 8.04 13.04
CA GLU A 112 -11.76 7.80 14.28
C GLU A 112 -10.42 7.08 14.08
N TYR A 113 -10.15 6.61 12.86
CA TYR A 113 -8.92 5.90 12.51
C TYR A 113 -7.85 6.86 11.99
N ALA A 114 -6.61 6.61 12.40
CA ALA A 114 -5.43 7.12 11.71
C ALA A 114 -4.90 6.07 10.73
N ILE A 115 -4.78 6.46 9.47
CA ILE A 115 -4.15 5.68 8.42
C ILE A 115 -2.66 5.98 8.45
N CYS A 116 -1.88 4.96 8.78
CA CYS A 116 -0.43 5.03 8.92
C CYS A 116 0.23 4.07 7.92
N GLY A 117 1.54 4.18 7.73
CA GLY A 117 2.21 3.25 6.85
C GLY A 117 3.66 3.52 6.53
N THR A 118 4.23 2.55 5.82
CA THR A 118 5.60 2.56 5.32
C THR A 118 5.71 1.60 4.13
N ARG A 119 6.81 1.60 3.38
CA ARG A 119 6.96 0.61 2.30
C ARG A 119 7.15 -0.79 2.89
N GLY A 120 7.89 -0.89 4.00
CA GLY A 120 8.31 -2.16 4.55
C GLY A 120 9.54 -2.70 3.81
N TRP A 121 10.00 -3.89 4.19
CA TRP A 121 11.15 -4.53 3.57
C TRP A 121 11.16 -6.05 3.82
N ILE A 122 12.04 -6.76 3.11
CA ILE A 122 12.28 -8.19 3.33
C ILE A 122 12.85 -8.46 4.74
N TYR A 123 12.61 -9.67 5.26
CA TYR A 123 13.02 -10.08 6.60
C TYR A 123 14.52 -10.34 6.71
N PRO A 124 15.13 -10.09 7.89
CA PRO A 124 16.50 -10.50 8.20
C PRO A 124 16.76 -12.00 7.97
N GLU A 125 15.75 -12.85 8.17
CA GLU A 125 15.84 -14.30 7.99
C GLU A 125 15.67 -14.77 6.53
N SER A 126 15.49 -13.85 5.58
CA SER A 126 15.41 -14.22 4.17
C SER A 126 16.78 -14.67 3.64
N GLU A 127 16.79 -15.69 2.76
CA GLU A 127 18.02 -16.37 2.30
C GLU A 127 19.05 -15.43 1.65
N ASN A 128 18.63 -14.26 1.17
CA ASN A 128 19.49 -13.28 0.49
C ASN A 128 19.58 -11.93 1.24
N PHE A 129 19.27 -11.89 2.55
CA PHE A 129 19.34 -10.65 3.31
C PHE A 129 20.78 -10.16 3.47
N THR A 130 21.04 -8.92 3.03
CA THR A 130 22.38 -8.31 3.09
C THR A 130 22.46 -7.21 4.15
N GLN A 131 23.67 -6.73 4.44
CA GLN A 131 23.87 -5.55 5.29
C GLN A 131 23.24 -4.27 4.68
N HIS A 132 23.06 -4.22 3.35
CA HIS A 132 22.32 -3.14 2.71
C HIS A 132 20.84 -3.22 3.06
N ASP A 133 20.28 -4.43 3.04
CA ASP A 133 18.89 -4.69 3.43
C ASP A 133 18.64 -4.37 4.89
N GLU A 134 19.58 -4.67 5.78
CA GLU A 134 19.51 -4.31 7.20
C GLU A 134 19.30 -2.80 7.40
N LYS A 135 20.05 -1.98 6.67
CA LYS A 135 19.93 -0.51 6.74
C LYS A 135 18.55 -0.04 6.25
N ILE A 136 18.02 -0.66 5.19
CA ILE A 136 16.71 -0.31 4.65
C ILE A 136 15.61 -0.77 5.61
N TYR A 137 15.66 -2.02 6.06
CA TYR A 137 14.73 -2.61 7.02
C TYR A 137 14.60 -1.73 8.27
N ASN A 138 15.72 -1.39 8.92
CA ASN A 138 15.71 -0.54 10.11
C ASN A 138 15.14 0.86 9.85
N ARG A 139 15.40 1.43 8.66
CA ARG A 139 14.81 2.72 8.26
C ARG A 139 13.30 2.63 8.05
N GLU A 140 12.81 1.54 7.47
CA GLU A 140 11.37 1.34 7.25
C GLU A 140 10.61 1.09 8.56
N ILE A 141 11.24 0.42 9.53
CA ILE A 141 10.74 0.30 10.92
C ILE A 141 10.61 1.68 11.56
N LEU A 142 11.64 2.52 11.45
CA LEU A 142 11.60 3.88 11.99
C LEU A 142 10.49 4.71 11.32
N ARG A 143 10.31 4.59 10.01
CA ARG A 143 9.24 5.27 9.27
C ARG A 143 7.84 4.85 9.74
N LEU A 144 7.62 3.56 9.93
CA LEU A 144 6.35 3.05 10.49
C LEU A 144 6.09 3.65 11.86
N ARG A 145 7.08 3.57 12.75
CA ARG A 145 6.98 4.11 14.11
C ARG A 145 6.74 5.61 14.12
N ASN A 146 7.39 6.37 13.23
CA ASN A 146 7.17 7.80 13.08
C ASN A 146 5.74 8.12 12.63
N SER A 147 5.22 7.39 11.63
CA SER A 147 3.85 7.52 11.15
C SER A 147 2.84 7.33 12.29
N LEU A 148 3.00 6.25 13.06
CA LEU A 148 2.16 5.94 14.22
C LEU A 148 2.32 6.96 15.38
N ASN A 149 3.54 7.42 15.65
CA ASN A 149 3.80 8.44 16.66
C ASN A 149 3.14 9.77 16.31
N CYS A 150 3.22 10.22 15.05
CA CYS A 150 2.53 11.42 14.60
C CYS A 150 1.03 11.32 14.87
N ALA A 151 0.40 10.21 14.51
CA ALA A 151 -1.03 9.99 14.77
C ALA A 151 -1.36 9.95 16.27
N SER A 152 -0.57 9.22 17.07
CA SER A 152 -0.79 9.10 18.51
C SER A 152 -0.65 10.44 19.24
N ASN A 153 0.32 11.28 18.83
CA ASN A 153 0.53 12.61 19.37
C ASN A 153 -0.64 13.57 19.06
N GLU A 154 -1.30 13.38 17.92
CA GLU A 154 -2.55 14.07 17.55
C GLU A 154 -3.80 13.47 18.23
N GLY A 155 -3.62 12.48 19.11
CA GLY A 155 -4.68 11.93 19.96
C GLY A 155 -5.39 10.70 19.40
N TYR A 156 -5.02 10.20 18.23
CA TYR A 156 -5.63 8.99 17.66
C TYR A 156 -5.32 7.75 18.51
N LYS A 157 -6.28 6.83 18.57
CA LYS A 157 -6.19 5.56 19.31
C LYS A 157 -6.51 4.32 18.49
N LYS A 158 -7.06 4.51 17.29
CA LYS A 158 -7.37 3.43 16.35
C LYS A 158 -6.52 3.59 15.10
N PHE A 159 -5.89 2.52 14.67
CA PHE A 159 -4.91 2.55 13.58
C PHE A 159 -5.20 1.49 12.54
N ILE A 160 -5.14 1.91 11.28
CA ILE A 160 -5.02 1.03 10.11
C ILE A 160 -3.65 1.32 9.50
N VAL A 161 -2.86 0.27 9.26
CA VAL A 161 -1.51 0.41 8.70
C VAL A 161 -1.47 -0.17 7.30
N MET A 162 -0.94 0.59 6.34
CA MET A 162 -0.49 0.07 5.06
C MET A 162 1.00 -0.27 5.10
N VAL A 163 1.35 -1.46 4.64
CA VAL A 163 2.74 -1.86 4.35
C VAL A 163 2.77 -2.59 3.03
N HIS A 164 3.67 -2.23 2.12
CA HIS A 164 3.68 -2.87 0.81
C HIS A 164 4.25 -4.28 0.88
N TYR A 165 5.44 -4.43 1.47
CA TYR A 165 6.01 -5.75 1.76
C TYR A 165 5.20 -6.45 2.86
N PRO A 166 4.87 -7.74 2.72
CA PRO A 166 4.12 -8.49 3.73
C PRO A 166 4.88 -8.44 5.07
N PRO A 167 4.25 -8.02 6.18
CA PRO A 167 4.91 -7.90 7.49
C PRO A 167 4.92 -9.22 8.29
N ILE A 168 4.16 -10.22 7.80
CA ILE A 168 4.13 -11.60 8.29
C ILE A 168 4.38 -12.60 7.15
N SER A 169 4.96 -13.76 7.48
CA SER A 169 5.05 -14.92 6.59
C SER A 169 4.81 -16.21 7.38
N GLU A 170 4.47 -17.31 6.71
CA GLU A 170 4.29 -18.63 7.35
C GLU A 170 5.53 -19.07 8.17
N LYS A 171 6.72 -18.68 7.72
CA LYS A 171 7.98 -19.04 8.37
C LYS A 171 8.37 -18.08 9.50
N SER A 172 7.86 -16.85 9.50
CA SER A 172 8.20 -15.82 10.47
C SER A 172 6.97 -14.99 10.84
N MET A 173 6.42 -15.30 12.02
CA MET A 173 5.41 -14.48 12.72
C MET A 173 6.03 -13.52 13.74
N LYS A 174 7.36 -13.38 13.73
CA LYS A 174 8.10 -12.50 14.62
C LYS A 174 8.98 -11.60 13.76
N SER A 175 8.59 -10.34 13.68
CA SER A 175 9.38 -9.31 13.00
C SER A 175 9.28 -8.03 13.79
N SER A 176 10.28 -7.16 13.65
CA SER A 176 10.25 -5.84 14.27
C SER A 176 9.06 -5.01 13.76
N PHE A 177 8.55 -5.30 12.55
CA PHE A 177 7.31 -4.68 12.05
C PHE A 177 6.13 -5.13 12.90
N ILE A 178 5.97 -6.43 13.13
CA ILE A 178 4.91 -6.99 13.98
C ILE A 178 5.00 -6.44 15.41
N ASP A 179 6.20 -6.31 15.97
CA ASP A 179 6.40 -5.73 17.31
C ASP A 179 5.86 -4.29 17.39
N VAL A 180 6.17 -3.47 16.39
CA VAL A 180 5.63 -2.10 16.29
C VAL A 180 4.11 -2.12 16.10
N LEU A 181 3.57 -2.98 15.22
CA LEU A 181 2.12 -3.06 15.00
C LEU A 181 1.36 -3.39 16.30
N LYS A 182 1.90 -4.33 17.10
CA LYS A 182 1.33 -4.72 18.40
C LYS A 182 1.45 -3.62 19.44
N GLU A 183 2.60 -2.95 19.52
CA GLU A 183 2.82 -1.88 20.49
C GLU A 183 1.78 -0.76 20.37
N TYR A 184 1.40 -0.40 19.15
CA TYR A 184 0.40 0.63 18.88
C TYR A 184 -1.02 0.09 18.81
N SER A 185 -1.25 -1.19 19.09
CA SER A 185 -2.56 -1.84 19.02
C SER A 185 -3.25 -1.63 17.66
N VAL A 186 -2.48 -1.82 16.58
CA VAL A 186 -3.00 -1.70 15.21
C VAL A 186 -4.10 -2.74 14.98
N GLU A 187 -5.25 -2.31 14.47
CA GLU A 187 -6.40 -3.21 14.28
C GLU A 187 -6.37 -3.91 12.92
N LYS A 188 -5.89 -3.22 11.89
CA LYS A 188 -5.88 -3.71 10.51
C LYS A 188 -4.57 -3.37 9.81
N VAL A 189 -4.10 -4.33 9.02
CA VAL A 189 -2.90 -4.23 8.19
C VAL A 189 -3.27 -4.55 6.75
N ILE A 190 -3.09 -3.57 5.87
CA ILE A 190 -3.31 -3.70 4.44
C ILE A 190 -1.96 -3.87 3.76
N TYR A 191 -1.81 -4.90 2.92
CA TYR A 191 -0.55 -5.15 2.24
C TYR A 191 -0.71 -5.74 0.84
N GLY A 192 0.37 -5.70 0.05
CA GLY A 192 0.40 -6.10 -1.37
C GLY A 192 1.57 -7.01 -1.71
N HIS A 193 2.26 -6.70 -2.82
CA HIS A 193 3.55 -7.25 -3.26
C HIS A 193 3.55 -8.71 -3.75
N LEU A 194 2.69 -9.56 -3.18
CA LEU A 194 2.60 -10.96 -3.57
C LEU A 194 1.77 -11.10 -4.84
N HIS A 195 2.29 -11.84 -5.83
CA HIS A 195 1.66 -12.10 -7.12
C HIS A 195 1.85 -13.54 -7.57
N GLY A 196 0.96 -14.03 -8.43
CA GLY A 196 1.05 -15.37 -9.02
C GLY A 196 1.27 -16.47 -7.97
N GLU A 197 2.27 -17.32 -8.15
CA GLU A 197 2.57 -18.42 -7.21
C GLU A 197 2.91 -17.95 -5.79
N ALA A 198 3.40 -16.71 -5.62
CA ALA A 198 3.72 -16.17 -4.31
C ALA A 198 2.48 -15.93 -3.44
N LEU A 199 1.29 -15.81 -4.05
CA LEU A 199 0.01 -15.68 -3.36
C LEU A 199 -0.28 -16.88 -2.44
N ALA A 200 0.25 -18.07 -2.76
CA ALA A 200 0.11 -19.25 -1.90
C ALA A 200 0.76 -19.08 -0.51
N LYS A 201 1.64 -18.08 -0.34
CA LYS A 201 2.32 -17.76 0.92
C LYS A 201 1.64 -16.61 1.68
N ALA A 202 0.55 -16.07 1.16
CA ALA A 202 -0.15 -14.95 1.76
C ALA A 202 -0.79 -15.36 3.09
N VAL A 203 -0.57 -14.54 4.11
CA VAL A 203 -1.17 -14.72 5.43
C VAL A 203 -2.26 -13.67 5.60
N THR A 204 -3.51 -14.11 5.61
CA THR A 204 -4.70 -13.25 5.71
C THR A 204 -5.57 -13.63 6.91
N GLY A 205 -6.42 -12.71 7.35
CA GLY A 205 -7.34 -12.92 8.47
C GLY A 205 -6.82 -12.37 9.81
N SER A 206 -7.51 -12.69 10.90
CA SER A 206 -7.19 -12.19 12.24
C SER A 206 -6.13 -13.05 12.93
N ILE A 207 -4.99 -12.44 13.25
CA ILE A 207 -3.87 -13.07 13.95
C ILE A 207 -3.47 -12.18 15.12
N GLU A 208 -3.58 -12.74 16.33
CA GLU A 208 -3.22 -12.05 17.59
C GLU A 208 -3.88 -10.67 17.74
N GLY A 209 -5.13 -10.54 17.27
CA GLY A 209 -5.93 -9.32 17.37
C GLY A 209 -5.74 -8.31 16.23
N ILE A 210 -4.87 -8.60 15.26
CA ILE A 210 -4.64 -7.77 14.07
C ILE A 210 -5.22 -8.48 12.84
N GLU A 211 -6.02 -7.78 12.05
CA GLU A 211 -6.53 -8.31 10.78
C GLU A 211 -5.58 -7.98 9.62
N TYR A 212 -5.08 -9.00 8.93
CA TYR A 212 -4.20 -8.87 7.78
C TYR A 212 -4.98 -9.07 6.48
N ILE A 213 -4.88 -8.10 5.58
CA ILE A 213 -5.68 -8.03 4.35
C ILE A 213 -4.72 -7.85 3.17
N LEU A 214 -4.61 -8.90 2.35
CA LEU A 214 -3.87 -8.84 1.09
C LEU A 214 -4.74 -8.15 0.03
N THR A 215 -4.19 -7.15 -0.64
CA THR A 215 -4.90 -6.33 -1.62
C THR A 215 -4.21 -6.26 -2.98
N SER A 216 -3.23 -7.14 -3.26
CA SER A 216 -2.61 -7.24 -4.59
C SER A 216 -3.68 -7.32 -5.66
N ALA A 217 -3.58 -6.49 -6.71
CA ALA A 217 -4.65 -6.34 -7.69
C ALA A 217 -5.04 -7.69 -8.35
N ASP A 218 -4.08 -8.56 -8.68
CA ASP A 218 -4.38 -9.88 -9.25
C ASP A 218 -5.04 -10.86 -8.26
N TYR A 219 -4.81 -10.68 -6.96
CA TYR A 219 -5.43 -11.48 -5.90
C TYR A 219 -6.91 -11.13 -5.71
N ILE A 220 -7.25 -9.84 -5.78
CA ILE A 220 -8.62 -9.33 -5.57
C ILE A 220 -9.40 -9.17 -6.88
N ASP A 221 -8.92 -9.79 -7.97
CA ASP A 221 -9.49 -9.68 -9.32
C ASP A 221 -9.70 -8.23 -9.78
N PHE A 222 -8.73 -7.37 -9.46
CA PHE A 222 -8.68 -5.96 -9.82
C PHE A 222 -9.87 -5.17 -9.29
N ASP A 223 -10.52 -5.65 -8.23
CA ASP A 223 -11.73 -5.07 -7.66
C ASP A 223 -11.45 -4.58 -6.21
N PRO A 224 -11.42 -3.25 -5.97
CA PRO A 224 -11.16 -2.73 -4.63
C PRO A 224 -12.06 -3.35 -3.55
N VAL A 225 -11.44 -3.78 -2.46
CA VAL A 225 -12.11 -4.47 -1.36
C VAL A 225 -12.57 -3.48 -0.30
N ILE A 226 -13.73 -3.72 0.30
CA ILE A 226 -14.24 -2.91 1.42
C ILE A 226 -13.51 -3.29 2.72
N ILE A 227 -13.09 -2.27 3.47
CA ILE A 227 -12.36 -2.39 4.73
C ILE A 227 -13.22 -1.96 5.92
N LEU A 228 -13.95 -0.84 5.78
CA LEU A 228 -14.89 -0.28 6.75
C LEU A 228 -16.11 0.32 6.06
#